data_AF-A0A5C3NF32-F1
#
_entry.id   AF-A0A5C3NF32-F1
#
_cell.length_a   1.000
_cell.length_b   1.000
_cell.length_c   1.000
_cell.angle_alpha   90.00
_cell.angle_beta   90.00
_cell.angle_gamma   90.00
#
_symmetry.space_group_name_H-M   'P 1'
#
loop_
_entity.id
_entity.type
_entity.pdbx_description
1 polymer ?
#
loop_
_entity_poly.entity_id
_entity_poly.type
_entity_poly.pdbx_seq_one_letter_code
_entity_poly.pdbx_strand_id
1 'polypeptide(L)'
;MASVASEFKELRVLTWTLPIFALCVTAFRLTVRTYKRQLWWDDFWAFMASLCFILFIAAMELHFRDESSYSHTTKIALYYMLDQFFYAVNCLTATIRLSAPGHFRRVLVCAGCSFACAWAVLFAQVFWTCENEPGWKDTPAPQCDLGRNVAIAQVITDVMTDAILVAAPLRLVWKVKLSPAQKIRIMAVFSSTTIATAVSLYHAYAILRFGGFEEARAAVIQVLTFDTQSRYMVMIKFIRMGLPSLS
;
A
#
# COMPACT_ATOMS: atom_id res chain seq x y z
N MET A 1 7.77 -9.10 26.90
CA MET A 1 8.98 -8.33 26.52
C MET A 1 9.92 -9.14 25.64
N ALA A 2 10.38 -10.34 26.04
CA ALA A 2 11.26 -11.16 25.20
C ALA A 2 10.61 -11.60 23.85
N SER A 3 9.31 -11.92 23.85
CA SER A 3 8.55 -12.27 22.63
C SER A 3 8.40 -11.09 21.66
N VAL A 4 8.01 -9.92 22.18
CA VAL A 4 7.83 -8.70 21.38
C VAL A 4 9.15 -8.25 20.75
N ALA A 5 10.27 -8.38 21.48
CA ALA A 5 11.59 -8.07 20.93
C ALA A 5 12.00 -9.02 19.79
N SER A 6 11.66 -10.32 19.88
CA SER A 6 11.89 -11.26 18.78
C SER A 6 10.98 -10.98 17.58
N GLU A 7 9.68 -10.71 17.80
CA GLU A 7 8.73 -10.39 16.74
C GLU A 7 9.10 -9.10 16.02
N PHE A 8 9.57 -8.09 16.75
CA PHE A 8 10.07 -6.85 16.16
C PHE A 8 11.34 -7.07 15.34
N LYS A 9 12.23 -7.98 15.78
CA LYS A 9 13.42 -8.34 15.01
C LYS A 9 13.07 -9.04 13.71
N GLU A 10 12.10 -9.96 13.73
CA GLU A 10 11.58 -10.61 12.53
C GLU A 10 10.92 -9.60 11.58
N LEU A 11 10.07 -8.72 12.12
CA LEU A 11 9.40 -7.66 11.36
C LEU A 11 10.43 -6.74 10.71
N ARG A 12 11.48 -6.34 11.44
CA ARG A 12 12.59 -5.56 10.91
C ARG A 12 13.26 -6.30 9.74
N VAL A 13 13.65 -7.56 9.89
CA VAL A 13 14.29 -8.33 8.80
C VAL A 13 13.39 -8.40 7.55
N LEU A 14 12.10 -8.68 7.74
CA LEU A 14 11.12 -8.72 6.63
C LEU A 14 11.01 -7.35 5.94
N THR A 15 10.96 -6.29 6.73
CA THR A 15 10.78 -4.90 6.30
C THR A 15 11.98 -4.34 5.55
N TRP A 16 13.20 -4.83 5.79
CA TRP A 16 14.37 -4.37 5.05
C TRP A 16 14.63 -5.19 3.79
N THR A 17 14.50 -6.52 3.87
CA THR A 17 14.90 -7.42 2.77
C THR A 17 14.05 -7.29 1.51
N LEU A 18 12.73 -7.40 1.64
CA LEU A 18 11.80 -7.35 0.50
C LEU A 18 11.78 -5.97 -0.19
N PRO A 19 11.76 -4.84 0.55
CA PRO A 19 11.71 -3.54 -0.07
C PRO A 19 13.01 -3.11 -0.73
N ILE A 20 14.18 -3.47 -0.17
CA ILE A 20 15.46 -3.17 -0.84
C ILE A 20 15.47 -3.79 -2.24
N PHE A 21 15.06 -5.06 -2.35
CA PHE A 21 14.96 -5.72 -3.65
C PHE A 21 13.96 -5.01 -4.58
N ALA A 22 12.77 -4.67 -4.06
CA ALA A 22 11.73 -3.97 -4.80
C ALA A 22 12.15 -2.56 -5.29
N LEU A 23 12.89 -1.83 -4.45
CA LEU A 23 13.48 -0.53 -4.75
C LEU A 23 14.55 -0.65 -5.83
N CYS A 24 15.44 -1.65 -5.74
CA CYS A 24 16.46 -1.91 -6.76
C CYS A 24 15.84 -2.19 -8.13
N VAL A 25 14.81 -3.05 -8.19
CA VAL A 25 14.08 -3.35 -9.44
C VAL A 25 13.46 -2.08 -10.02
N THR A 26 12.94 -1.20 -9.16
CA THR A 26 12.27 0.03 -9.60
C THR A 26 13.27 1.09 -10.05
N ALA A 27 14.37 1.25 -9.33
CA ALA A 27 15.47 2.12 -9.72
C ALA A 27 16.04 1.67 -11.08
N PHE A 28 16.30 0.37 -11.25
CA PHE A 28 16.73 -0.18 -12.54
C PHE A 28 15.74 0.15 -13.66
N ARG A 29 14.43 -0.08 -13.43
CA ARG A 29 13.39 0.22 -14.42
C ARG A 29 13.31 1.71 -14.76
N LEU A 30 13.37 2.57 -13.75
CA LEU A 30 13.37 4.02 -13.92
C LEU A 30 14.58 4.45 -14.74
N THR A 31 15.78 3.96 -14.43
CA THR A 31 17.01 4.26 -15.18
C THR A 31 16.88 3.85 -16.64
N VAL A 32 16.40 2.63 -16.93
CA VAL A 32 16.20 2.17 -18.32
C VAL A 32 15.18 3.05 -19.07
N ARG A 33 14.11 3.49 -18.39
CA ARG A 33 13.08 4.35 -19.01
C ARG A 33 13.54 5.79 -19.19
N THR A 34 14.30 6.33 -18.24
CA THR A 34 14.95 7.63 -18.34
C THR A 34 15.93 7.64 -19.52
N TYR A 35 16.74 6.58 -19.65
CA TYR A 35 17.66 6.40 -20.78
C TYR A 35 16.90 6.36 -22.12
N LYS A 36 15.77 5.65 -22.16
CA LYS A 36 14.89 5.59 -23.35
C LYS A 36 14.01 6.84 -23.55
N ARG A 37 14.10 7.88 -22.69
CA ARG A 37 13.25 9.09 -22.70
C ARG A 37 11.75 8.80 -22.69
N GLN A 38 11.33 7.70 -22.04
CA GLN A 38 9.94 7.28 -21.94
C GLN A 38 9.47 7.32 -20.48
N LEU A 39 9.48 8.51 -19.88
CA LEU A 39 8.92 8.73 -18.55
C LEU A 39 7.41 8.97 -18.65
N TRP A 40 6.64 8.21 -17.87
CA TRP A 40 5.18 8.32 -17.81
C TRP A 40 4.74 8.72 -16.40
N TRP A 41 3.50 9.20 -16.26
CA TRP A 41 2.89 9.48 -14.95
C TRP A 41 2.94 8.25 -14.00
N ASP A 42 2.84 7.02 -14.54
CA ASP A 42 3.02 5.78 -13.78
C ASP A 42 4.38 5.70 -13.05
N ASP A 43 5.44 6.24 -13.66
CA ASP A 43 6.80 6.23 -13.09
C ASP A 43 6.94 7.26 -11.95
N PHE A 44 6.29 8.42 -12.08
CA PHE A 44 6.22 9.42 -11.02
C PHE A 44 5.52 8.89 -9.77
N TRP A 45 4.34 8.26 -9.94
CA TRP A 45 3.61 7.68 -8.81
C TRP A 45 4.38 6.54 -8.13
N ALA A 46 5.11 5.72 -8.90
CA ALA A 46 5.95 4.66 -8.35
C ALA A 46 7.14 5.20 -7.54
N PHE A 47 7.75 6.31 -7.99
CA PHE A 47 8.79 6.98 -7.23
C PHE A 47 8.26 7.56 -5.92
N MET A 48 7.14 8.29 -5.98
CA MET A 48 6.50 8.85 -4.78
C MET A 48 6.07 7.77 -3.79
N ALA A 49 5.49 6.66 -4.27
CA ALA A 49 5.13 5.52 -3.43
C ALA A 49 6.35 4.96 -2.68
N SER A 50 7.48 4.84 -3.39
CA SER A 50 8.73 4.35 -2.83
C SER A 50 9.30 5.30 -1.76
N LEU A 51 9.21 6.61 -1.98
CA LEU A 51 9.64 7.60 -1.00
C LEU A 51 8.77 7.55 0.27
N CYS A 52 7.44 7.55 0.12
CA CYS A 52 6.51 7.42 1.23
C CYS A 52 6.72 6.10 1.99
N PHE A 53 7.02 5.02 1.28
CA PHE A 53 7.32 3.73 1.90
C PHE A 53 8.58 3.78 2.77
N ILE A 54 9.66 4.39 2.29
CA ILE A 54 10.87 4.57 3.08
C ILE A 54 10.60 5.39 4.34
N LEU A 55 9.80 6.46 4.22
CA LEU A 55 9.41 7.30 5.36
C LEU A 55 8.52 6.55 6.36
N PHE A 56 7.59 5.72 5.89
CA PHE A 56 6.77 4.85 6.72
C PHE A 56 7.63 3.87 7.53
N ILE A 57 8.58 3.18 6.88
CA ILE A 57 9.48 2.25 7.57
C ILE A 57 10.36 2.96 8.57
N ALA A 58 10.92 4.12 8.22
CA ALA A 58 11.72 4.91 9.15
C ALA A 58 10.91 5.36 10.37
N ALA A 59 9.66 5.81 10.17
CA ALA A 59 8.76 6.19 11.26
C ALA A 59 8.42 5.00 12.16
N MET A 60 8.12 3.83 11.58
CA MET A 60 7.86 2.58 12.32
C MET A 60 9.05 2.16 13.18
N GLU A 61 10.24 2.14 12.59
CA GLU A 61 11.47 1.80 13.30
C GLU A 61 11.75 2.74 14.46
N LEU A 62 11.50 4.03 14.29
CA LEU A 62 11.68 5.03 15.35
C LEU A 62 10.59 4.95 16.41
N HIS A 63 9.35 4.66 16.03
CA HIS A 63 8.22 4.55 16.96
C HIS A 63 8.35 3.34 17.88
N PHE A 64 8.80 2.18 17.38
CA PHE A 64 8.93 0.96 18.19
C PHE A 64 10.32 0.74 18.81
N ARG A 65 11.28 1.63 18.56
CA ARG A 65 12.59 1.59 19.22
C ARG A 65 12.49 2.19 20.62
N ASP A 66 13.35 1.74 21.52
CA ASP A 66 13.39 2.17 22.92
C ASP A 66 13.29 3.70 23.05
N GLU A 67 12.13 4.17 23.50
CA GLU A 67 11.68 5.56 23.37
C GLU A 67 12.17 6.46 24.52
N SER A 68 13.02 5.95 25.41
CA SER A 68 13.42 6.63 26.65
C SER A 68 14.11 7.98 26.42
N SER A 69 14.61 8.23 25.20
CA SER A 69 15.37 9.42 24.83
C SER A 69 14.60 10.42 23.97
N TYR A 70 13.34 10.13 23.60
CA TYR A 70 12.56 11.00 22.71
C TYR A 70 11.67 11.98 23.47
N SER A 71 11.59 13.21 22.97
CA SER A 71 10.64 14.19 23.49
C SER A 71 9.20 13.76 23.18
N HIS A 72 8.27 14.20 24.01
CA HIS A 72 6.84 13.93 23.86
C HIS A 72 6.31 14.30 22.46
N THR A 73 6.73 15.48 21.96
CA THR A 73 6.37 15.96 20.62
C THR A 73 6.86 15.03 19.51
N THR A 74 8.05 14.45 19.65
CA THR A 74 8.58 13.50 18.67
C THR A 74 7.74 12.23 18.62
N LYS A 75 7.29 11.70 19.76
CA LYS A 75 6.44 10.50 19.81
C LYS A 75 5.11 10.72 19.07
N ILE A 76 4.46 11.85 19.33
CA ILE A 76 3.22 12.24 18.66
C ILE A 76 3.45 12.42 17.15
N ALA A 77 4.56 13.06 16.76
CA ALA A 77 4.91 13.24 15.36
C ALA A 77 5.14 11.89 14.65
N LEU A 78 5.81 10.94 15.30
CA LEU A 78 6.04 9.60 14.75
C LEU A 78 4.73 8.83 14.53
N TYR A 79 3.78 8.94 15.45
CA TYR A 79 2.44 8.37 15.28
C TYR A 79 1.72 8.95 14.05
N TYR A 80 1.66 10.29 13.92
CA TYR A 80 1.07 10.90 12.73
C TYR A 80 1.84 10.53 11.45
N MET A 81 3.17 10.46 11.48
CA MET A 81 3.95 10.02 10.32
C MET A 81 3.60 8.59 9.91
N LEU A 82 3.48 7.67 10.88
CA LEU A 82 3.07 6.28 10.64
C LEU A 82 1.74 6.21 9.90
N ASP A 83 0.70 6.84 10.44
CA ASP A 83 -0.65 6.82 9.86
C ASP A 83 -0.63 7.48 8.47
N GLN A 84 -0.05 8.68 8.36
CA GLN A 84 -0.10 9.43 7.11
C GLN A 84 0.72 8.78 6.00
N PHE A 85 1.86 8.19 6.30
CA PHE A 85 2.64 7.46 5.29
C PHE A 85 2.08 6.06 4.99
N PHE A 86 1.45 5.38 5.96
CA PHE A 86 0.69 4.15 5.70
C PHE A 86 -0.38 4.41 4.67
N TYR A 87 -1.21 5.43 4.92
CA TYR A 87 -2.18 5.88 3.96
C TYR A 87 -1.45 6.18 2.65
N ALA A 88 -0.43 7.07 2.65
CA ALA A 88 0.26 7.58 1.44
C ALA A 88 0.62 6.46 0.47
N VAL A 89 1.26 5.41 0.99
CA VAL A 89 1.68 4.26 0.18
C VAL A 89 0.49 3.50 -0.36
N ASN A 90 -0.55 3.23 0.43
CA ASN A 90 -1.77 2.57 -0.06
C ASN A 90 -2.44 3.34 -1.20
N CYS A 91 -2.51 4.68 -1.13
CA CYS A 91 -3.06 5.48 -2.24
C CYS A 91 -2.23 5.41 -3.51
N LEU A 92 -0.93 5.62 -3.37
CA LEU A 92 -0.04 5.68 -4.52
C LEU A 92 0.03 4.31 -5.21
N THR A 93 0.06 3.22 -4.42
CA THR A 93 0.00 1.85 -4.96
C THR A 93 -1.36 1.52 -5.60
N ALA A 94 -2.48 1.92 -4.99
CA ALA A 94 -3.81 1.77 -5.59
C ALA A 94 -3.93 2.54 -6.93
N THR A 95 -3.40 3.76 -6.98
CA THR A 95 -3.37 4.59 -8.20
C THR A 95 -2.60 3.89 -9.32
N ILE A 96 -1.42 3.32 -9.02
CA ILE A 96 -0.63 2.58 -10.00
C ILE A 96 -1.39 1.33 -10.51
N ARG A 97 -2.12 0.64 -9.63
CA ARG A 97 -2.95 -0.53 -10.00
C ARG A 97 -4.12 -0.12 -10.90
N LEU A 98 -4.76 1.01 -10.62
CA LEU A 98 -5.89 1.55 -11.38
C LEU A 98 -5.47 2.17 -12.73
N SER A 99 -4.22 2.58 -12.92
CA SER A 99 -3.67 3.07 -14.20
C SER A 99 -3.50 1.99 -15.29
N ALA A 100 -4.10 0.80 -15.13
CA ALA A 100 -4.06 -0.27 -16.13
C ALA A 100 -4.76 0.15 -17.44
N PRO A 101 -4.10 -0.04 -18.61
CA PRO A 101 -4.66 0.40 -19.89
C PRO A 101 -5.88 -0.45 -20.32
N GLY A 102 -6.95 0.20 -20.78
CA GLY A 102 -8.12 -0.47 -21.33
C GLY A 102 -9.27 0.45 -21.74
N HIS A 103 -10.26 -0.10 -22.43
CA HIS A 103 -11.48 0.61 -22.88
C HIS A 103 -12.32 1.16 -21.72
N PHE A 104 -12.13 0.67 -20.50
CA PHE A 104 -12.83 1.08 -19.28
C PHE A 104 -12.22 2.30 -18.58
N ARG A 105 -11.45 3.11 -19.31
CA ARG A 105 -10.74 4.27 -18.76
C ARG A 105 -11.63 5.20 -17.95
N ARG A 106 -12.90 5.43 -18.36
CA ARG A 106 -13.84 6.27 -17.60
C ARG A 106 -14.21 5.65 -16.24
N VAL A 107 -14.45 4.34 -16.18
CA VAL A 107 -14.75 3.64 -14.91
C VAL A 107 -13.52 3.63 -14.00
N LEU A 108 -12.34 3.37 -14.55
CA LEU A 108 -11.07 3.39 -13.82
C LEU A 108 -10.73 4.80 -13.29
N VAL A 109 -11.02 5.84 -14.07
CA VAL A 109 -10.86 7.24 -13.62
C VAL A 109 -11.87 7.56 -12.51
N CYS A 110 -13.14 7.20 -12.66
CA CYS A 110 -14.12 7.39 -11.59
C CYS A 110 -13.74 6.63 -10.31
N ALA A 111 -13.25 5.40 -10.43
CA ALA A 111 -12.75 4.59 -9.32
C ALA A 111 -11.51 5.22 -8.66
N GLY A 112 -10.57 5.73 -9.47
CA GLY A 112 -9.41 6.47 -8.98
C GLY A 112 -9.80 7.74 -8.25
N CYS A 113 -10.76 8.51 -8.77
CA CYS A 113 -11.30 9.68 -8.10
C CYS A 113 -11.99 9.31 -6.79
N SER A 114 -12.84 8.28 -6.77
CA SER A 114 -13.50 7.84 -5.54
C SER A 114 -12.49 7.36 -4.49
N PHE A 115 -11.43 6.66 -4.93
CA PHE A 115 -10.34 6.25 -4.06
C PHE A 115 -9.62 7.46 -3.48
N ALA A 116 -9.23 8.43 -4.31
CA ALA A 116 -8.58 9.66 -3.86
C ALA A 116 -9.45 10.45 -2.87
N CYS A 117 -10.76 10.53 -3.11
CA CYS A 117 -11.71 11.18 -2.20
C CYS A 117 -11.83 10.43 -0.85
N ALA A 118 -12.07 9.12 -0.88
CA ALA A 118 -12.15 8.30 0.33
C ALA A 118 -10.89 8.47 1.18
N TRP A 119 -9.76 8.56 0.51
CA TRP A 119 -8.48 8.71 1.16
C TRP A 119 -8.28 10.09 1.76
N ALA A 120 -8.60 11.17 1.03
CA ALA A 120 -8.56 12.53 1.58
C ALA A 120 -9.43 12.66 2.84
N VAL A 121 -10.56 11.93 2.89
CA VAL A 121 -11.38 11.81 4.09
C VAL A 121 -10.64 11.09 5.21
N LEU A 122 -10.04 9.92 4.97
CA LEU A 122 -9.27 9.18 5.98
C LEU A 122 -8.10 10.01 6.53
N PHE A 123 -7.37 10.71 5.66
CA PHE A 123 -6.30 11.65 6.03
C PHE A 123 -6.80 12.72 7.00
N ALA A 124 -7.91 13.37 6.66
CA ALA A 124 -8.50 14.43 7.48
C ALA A 124 -9.10 13.88 8.80
N GLN A 125 -9.66 12.66 8.76
CA GLN A 125 -10.26 12.01 9.92
C GLN A 125 -9.25 11.73 11.03
N VAL A 126 -7.99 11.43 10.71
CA VAL A 126 -6.92 11.27 11.71
C VAL A 126 -6.80 12.55 12.55
N PHE A 127 -6.68 13.71 11.90
CA PHE A 127 -6.55 14.99 12.61
C PHE A 127 -7.84 15.37 13.34
N TRP A 128 -9.00 15.21 12.69
CA TRP A 128 -10.28 15.55 13.29
C TRP A 128 -10.60 14.68 14.52
N THR A 129 -10.33 13.38 14.45
CA THR A 129 -10.69 12.45 15.54
C THR A 129 -9.68 12.56 16.66
N CYS A 130 -8.39 12.48 16.34
CA CYS A 130 -7.36 12.45 17.36
C CYS A 130 -7.19 13.80 18.06
N GLU A 131 -7.39 14.94 17.41
CA GLU A 131 -7.29 16.21 18.14
C GLU A 131 -8.45 16.41 19.14
N ASN A 132 -9.60 15.76 18.90
CA ASN A 132 -10.76 15.84 19.78
C ASN A 132 -10.76 14.78 20.89
N GLU A 133 -9.95 13.72 20.78
CA GLU A 133 -9.84 12.69 21.80
C GLU A 133 -8.94 13.17 22.96
N PRO A 134 -9.43 13.22 24.21
CA PRO A 134 -8.61 13.64 25.34
C PRO A 134 -7.69 12.52 25.83
N GLY A 135 -6.45 12.85 26.22
CA GLY A 135 -5.57 11.97 26.98
C GLY A 135 -4.75 10.93 26.18
N TRP A 136 -5.03 10.70 24.88
CA TRP A 136 -4.21 9.80 24.07
C TRP A 136 -2.78 10.32 23.85
N LYS A 137 -2.58 11.64 23.90
CA LYS A 137 -1.25 12.25 23.76
C LYS A 137 -0.37 11.96 24.97
N ASP A 138 -0.97 11.87 26.17
CA ASP A 138 -0.26 11.78 27.44
C ASP A 138 0.17 10.34 27.79
N THR A 139 -0.17 9.36 26.96
CA THR A 139 0.23 7.97 27.18
C THR A 139 1.71 7.76 26.87
N PRO A 140 2.40 6.81 27.56
CA PRO A 140 3.81 6.53 27.32
C PRO A 140 4.16 6.20 25.86
N ALA A 141 3.21 5.56 25.16
CA ALA A 141 3.19 5.34 23.73
C ALA A 141 1.90 5.99 23.16
N PRO A 142 1.98 7.22 22.63
CA PRO A 142 0.82 7.94 22.09
C PRO A 142 0.20 7.18 20.91
N GLN A 143 -1.03 6.73 21.09
CA GLN A 143 -1.82 6.09 20.04
C GLN A 143 -3.28 6.48 20.21
N CYS A 144 -3.86 7.08 19.18
CA CYS A 144 -5.25 7.48 19.14
C CYS A 144 -6.11 6.34 18.55
N ASP A 145 -7.28 6.12 19.13
CA ASP A 145 -8.27 5.22 18.56
C ASP A 145 -9.07 5.96 17.48
N LEU A 146 -8.75 5.71 16.21
CA LEU A 146 -9.48 6.26 15.06
C LEU A 146 -10.94 5.72 14.99
N GLY A 147 -11.24 4.65 15.72
CA GLY A 147 -12.55 4.08 15.84
C GLY A 147 -12.96 3.17 14.69
N ARG A 148 -14.01 2.39 14.95
CA ARG A 148 -14.52 1.34 14.06
C ARG A 148 -14.94 1.84 12.67
N ASN A 149 -15.42 3.07 12.57
CA ASN A 149 -15.92 3.62 11.30
C ASN A 149 -14.80 3.78 10.27
N VAL A 150 -13.60 4.16 10.71
CA VAL A 150 -12.42 4.30 9.85
C VAL A 150 -11.99 2.94 9.31
N ALA A 151 -11.88 1.95 10.19
CA ALA A 151 -11.55 0.58 9.79
C ALA A 151 -12.55 0.03 8.76
N ILE A 152 -13.85 0.25 8.94
CA ILE A 152 -14.90 -0.17 8.00
C ILE A 152 -14.75 0.56 6.65
N ALA A 153 -14.57 1.88 6.66
CA ALA A 153 -14.43 2.68 5.45
C ALA A 153 -13.20 2.26 4.63
N GLN A 154 -12.08 1.98 5.30
CA GLN A 154 -10.86 1.46 4.69
C GLN A 154 -11.11 0.11 4.02
N VAL A 155 -11.68 -0.86 4.73
CA VAL A 155 -11.98 -2.20 4.18
C VAL A 155 -12.90 -2.12 2.97
N ILE A 156 -13.96 -1.32 3.05
CA ILE A 156 -14.89 -1.15 1.91
C ILE A 156 -14.14 -0.61 0.70
N THR A 157 -13.30 0.41 0.89
CA THR A 157 -12.56 1.04 -0.20
C THR A 157 -11.55 0.06 -0.84
N ASP A 158 -10.84 -0.71 -0.02
CA ASP A 158 -9.88 -1.73 -0.48
C ASP A 158 -10.58 -2.85 -1.26
N VAL A 159 -11.66 -3.43 -0.70
CA VAL A 159 -12.45 -4.48 -1.35
C VAL A 159 -13.04 -4.01 -2.68
N MET A 160 -13.58 -2.79 -2.73
CA MET A 160 -14.14 -2.23 -3.97
C MET A 160 -13.05 -2.05 -5.03
N THR A 161 -11.86 -1.62 -4.61
CA THR A 161 -10.73 -1.43 -5.52
C THR A 161 -10.26 -2.76 -6.10
N ASP A 162 -10.11 -3.77 -5.26
CA ASP A 162 -9.74 -5.12 -5.68
C ASP A 162 -10.80 -5.74 -6.60
N ALA A 163 -12.09 -5.55 -6.30
CA ALA A 163 -13.18 -6.01 -7.14
C ALA A 163 -13.16 -5.37 -8.54
N ILE A 164 -12.90 -4.06 -8.63
CA ILE A 164 -12.77 -3.35 -9.91
C ILE A 164 -11.57 -3.89 -10.72
N LEU A 165 -10.43 -4.12 -10.05
CA LEU A 165 -9.22 -4.64 -10.68
C LEU A 165 -9.39 -6.08 -11.20
N VAL A 166 -10.19 -6.90 -10.52
CA VAL A 166 -10.56 -8.25 -10.97
C VAL A 166 -11.58 -8.21 -12.11
N ALA A 167 -12.61 -7.36 -12.00
CA ALA A 167 -13.69 -7.28 -12.98
C ALA A 167 -13.24 -6.74 -14.33
N ALA A 168 -12.30 -5.78 -14.34
CA ALA A 168 -11.80 -5.13 -15.55
C ALA A 168 -11.24 -6.11 -16.60
N PRO A 169 -10.31 -7.03 -16.27
CA PRO A 169 -9.82 -8.03 -17.22
C PRO A 169 -10.84 -9.15 -17.48
N LEU A 170 -11.68 -9.55 -16.51
CA LEU A 170 -12.65 -10.63 -16.71
C LEU A 170 -13.68 -10.31 -17.80
N ARG A 171 -14.20 -9.08 -17.86
CA ARG A 171 -15.15 -8.68 -18.91
C ARG A 171 -14.54 -8.71 -20.30
N LEU A 172 -13.25 -8.35 -20.44
CA LEU A 172 -12.52 -8.41 -21.71
C LEU A 172 -12.35 -9.84 -22.20
N VAL A 173 -12.31 -10.78 -21.27
CA VAL A 173 -11.95 -12.17 -21.48
C VAL A 173 -13.18 -13.06 -21.69
N TRP A 174 -14.33 -12.69 -21.12
CA TRP A 174 -15.52 -13.52 -21.09
C TRP A 174 -16.07 -13.91 -22.47
N LYS A 175 -15.74 -13.15 -23.53
CA LYS A 175 -16.21 -13.40 -24.90
C LYS A 175 -15.12 -13.88 -25.88
N VAL A 176 -13.90 -14.15 -25.41
CA VAL A 176 -12.75 -14.41 -26.31
C VAL A 176 -11.99 -15.66 -25.90
N LYS A 177 -11.58 -16.49 -26.88
CA LYS A 177 -10.66 -17.60 -26.66
C LYS A 177 -9.30 -17.05 -26.22
N LEU A 178 -8.90 -17.34 -24.98
CA LEU A 178 -7.66 -16.83 -24.40
C LEU A 178 -6.45 -17.67 -24.79
N SER A 179 -5.33 -16.98 -25.05
CA SER A 179 -4.03 -17.63 -25.09
C SER A 179 -3.59 -18.09 -23.68
N PRO A 180 -2.71 -19.09 -23.56
CA PRO A 180 -2.16 -19.53 -22.27
C PRO A 180 -1.55 -18.37 -21.46
N ALA A 181 -0.85 -17.44 -22.12
CA ALA A 181 -0.27 -16.26 -21.48
C ALA A 181 -1.32 -15.32 -20.87
N GLN A 182 -2.47 -15.15 -21.53
CA GLN A 182 -3.58 -14.34 -20.99
C GLN A 182 -4.22 -15.01 -19.78
N LYS A 183 -4.39 -16.35 -19.80
CA LYS A 183 -4.90 -17.12 -18.66
C LYS A 183 -3.99 -16.97 -17.43
N ILE A 184 -2.68 -17.14 -17.60
CA ILE A 184 -1.69 -16.97 -16.53
C ILE A 184 -1.79 -15.57 -15.93
N ARG A 185 -1.89 -14.52 -16.76
CA ARG A 185 -2.01 -13.14 -16.27
C ARG A 185 -3.28 -12.92 -15.44
N ILE A 186 -4.42 -13.46 -15.86
CA ILE A 186 -5.68 -13.30 -15.13
C ILE A 186 -5.61 -14.05 -13.80
N MET A 187 -5.09 -15.28 -13.81
CA MET A 187 -4.90 -16.04 -12.57
C MET A 187 -3.94 -15.31 -11.62
N ALA A 188 -2.84 -14.74 -12.13
CA ALA A 188 -1.90 -13.98 -11.32
C ALA A 188 -2.56 -12.73 -10.69
N VAL A 189 -3.35 -11.97 -11.45
CA VAL A 189 -4.08 -10.80 -10.94
C VAL A 189 -5.15 -11.21 -9.92
N PHE A 190 -5.88 -12.30 -10.17
CA PHE A 190 -6.91 -12.78 -9.25
C PHE A 190 -6.31 -13.30 -7.94
N SER A 191 -5.24 -14.08 -8.01
CA SER A 191 -4.54 -14.57 -6.83
C SER A 191 -3.93 -13.42 -6.04
N SER A 192 -3.32 -12.44 -6.70
CA SER A 192 -2.73 -11.29 -5.99
C SER A 192 -3.80 -10.43 -5.32
N THR A 193 -4.88 -10.08 -6.02
CA THR A 193 -5.99 -9.31 -5.43
C THR A 193 -6.64 -10.04 -4.25
N THR A 194 -6.81 -11.37 -4.32
CA THR A 194 -7.32 -12.15 -3.19
C THR A 194 -6.40 -12.06 -1.96
N ILE A 195 -5.09 -12.14 -2.16
CA ILE A 195 -4.11 -11.97 -1.08
C ILE A 195 -4.17 -10.56 -0.50
N ALA A 196 -4.28 -9.53 -1.35
CA ALA A 196 -4.39 -8.13 -0.91
C ALA A 196 -5.63 -7.92 -0.04
N THR A 197 -6.79 -8.42 -0.47
CA THR A 197 -8.03 -8.35 0.30
C THR A 197 -7.90 -9.06 1.65
N ALA A 198 -7.32 -10.28 1.68
CA ALA A 198 -7.14 -11.02 2.93
C ALA A 198 -6.24 -10.28 3.92
N VAL A 199 -5.16 -9.67 3.44
CA VAL A 199 -4.24 -8.89 4.28
C VAL A 199 -4.88 -7.59 4.78
N SER A 200 -5.65 -6.88 3.94
CA SER A 200 -6.41 -5.69 4.37
C SER A 200 -7.45 -6.03 5.45
N LEU A 201 -8.16 -7.15 5.29
CA LEU A 201 -9.09 -7.64 6.31
C LEU A 201 -8.39 -8.00 7.62
N TYR A 202 -7.21 -8.62 7.56
CA TYR A 202 -6.40 -8.89 8.75
C TYR A 202 -5.96 -7.60 9.44
N HIS A 203 -5.52 -6.60 8.69
CA HIS A 203 -5.16 -5.31 9.27
C HIS A 203 -6.35 -4.62 9.94
N ALA A 204 -7.52 -4.59 9.29
CA ALA A 204 -8.72 -4.06 9.91
C ALA A 204 -9.13 -4.82 11.18
N TYR A 205 -8.96 -6.15 11.19
CA TYR A 205 -9.15 -6.95 12.38
C TYR A 205 -8.16 -6.58 13.50
N ALA A 206 -6.88 -6.36 13.16
CA ALA A 206 -5.85 -5.98 14.12
C ALA A 206 -6.11 -4.60 14.75
N ILE A 207 -6.56 -3.62 13.95
CA ILE A 207 -7.02 -2.31 14.43
C ILE A 207 -8.15 -2.48 15.45
N LEU A 208 -9.16 -3.30 15.13
CA LEU A 208 -10.36 -3.45 15.97
C LEU A 208 -10.16 -4.28 17.25
N ARG A 209 -9.11 -5.11 17.32
CA ARG A 209 -8.95 -6.10 18.39
C ARG A 209 -7.72 -5.92 19.26
N PHE A 210 -6.62 -5.45 18.71
CA PHE A 210 -5.33 -5.47 19.40
C PHE A 210 -4.75 -4.07 19.59
N GLY A 211 -4.76 -3.25 18.53
CA GLY A 211 -4.00 -1.99 18.52
C GLY A 211 -2.49 -2.21 18.63
N GLY A 212 -1.73 -1.13 18.88
CA GLY A 212 -0.32 -1.19 19.23
C GLY A 212 0.56 -1.92 18.20
N PHE A 213 1.38 -2.85 18.71
CA PHE A 213 2.36 -3.57 17.89
C PHE A 213 1.72 -4.51 16.86
N GLU A 214 0.62 -5.19 17.20
CA GLU A 214 -0.04 -6.12 16.27
C GLU A 214 -0.71 -5.38 15.10
N GLU A 215 -1.30 -4.21 15.39
CA GLU A 215 -1.79 -3.29 14.36
C GLU A 215 -0.64 -2.85 13.44
N ALA A 216 0.47 -2.35 13.99
CA ALA A 216 1.60 -1.92 13.20
C ALA A 216 2.21 -3.05 12.36
N ARG A 217 2.30 -4.27 12.91
CA ARG A 217 2.75 -5.45 12.17
C ARG A 217 1.82 -5.74 10.99
N ALA A 218 0.51 -5.68 11.20
CA ALA A 218 -0.48 -5.88 10.14
C ALA A 218 -0.41 -4.78 9.08
N ALA A 219 -0.22 -3.51 9.49
CA ALA A 219 -0.03 -2.38 8.60
C ALA A 219 1.20 -2.57 7.70
N VAL A 220 2.34 -2.97 8.27
CA VAL A 220 3.58 -3.27 7.52
C VAL A 220 3.35 -4.39 6.51
N ILE A 221 2.70 -5.49 6.92
CA ILE A 221 2.40 -6.61 6.01
C ILE A 221 1.49 -6.14 4.86
N GLN A 222 0.48 -5.30 5.13
CA GLN A 222 -0.39 -4.72 4.11
C GLN A 222 0.39 -3.88 3.11
N VAL A 223 1.20 -2.94 3.60
CA VAL A 223 1.96 -2.04 2.73
C VAL A 223 2.96 -2.82 1.87
N LEU A 224 3.68 -3.78 2.44
CA LEU A 224 4.59 -4.66 1.71
C LEU A 224 3.87 -5.44 0.60
N THR A 225 2.68 -5.96 0.91
CA THR A 225 1.85 -6.70 -0.05
C THR A 225 1.44 -5.81 -1.22
N PHE A 226 0.90 -4.62 -0.93
CA PHE A 226 0.38 -3.73 -1.95
C PHE A 226 1.49 -3.16 -2.84
N ASP A 227 2.63 -2.81 -2.24
CA ASP A 227 3.82 -2.33 -2.97
C ASP A 227 4.36 -3.41 -3.91
N THR A 228 4.54 -4.64 -3.42
CA THR A 228 5.03 -5.78 -4.22
C THR A 228 4.12 -6.06 -5.40
N GLN A 229 2.80 -6.08 -5.17
CA GLN A 229 1.82 -6.32 -6.22
C GLN A 229 1.83 -5.22 -7.29
N SER A 230 1.87 -3.96 -6.86
CA SER A 230 1.95 -2.81 -7.76
C SER A 230 3.17 -2.94 -8.68
N ARG A 231 4.35 -3.24 -8.13
CA ARG A 231 5.58 -3.41 -8.92
C ARG A 231 5.52 -4.61 -9.86
N TYR A 232 4.96 -5.74 -9.43
CA TYR A 232 4.76 -6.92 -10.26
C TYR A 232 3.90 -6.62 -11.49
N MET A 233 2.76 -5.92 -11.31
CA MET A 233 1.87 -5.53 -12.41
C MET A 233 2.59 -4.65 -13.43
N VAL A 234 3.41 -3.71 -12.97
CA VAL A 234 4.15 -2.84 -13.90
C VAL A 234 5.33 -3.57 -14.56
N MET A 235 5.97 -4.52 -13.88
CA MET A 235 7.03 -5.36 -14.47
C MET A 235 6.48 -6.21 -15.64
N ILE A 236 5.29 -6.79 -15.49
CA ILE A 236 4.60 -7.49 -16.59
C ILE A 236 4.38 -6.56 -17.79
N LYS A 237 3.97 -5.31 -17.55
CA LYS A 237 3.79 -4.28 -18.59
C LYS A 237 5.13 -3.95 -19.27
N PHE A 238 6.21 -3.79 -18.49
CA PHE A 238 7.55 -3.47 -18.96
C PHE A 238 8.15 -4.56 -19.87
N ILE A 239 8.08 -5.83 -19.46
CA ILE A 239 8.59 -6.96 -20.26
C ILE A 239 7.91 -6.99 -21.64
N ARG A 240 6.60 -6.69 -21.71
CA ARG A 240 5.86 -6.66 -22.96
C ARG A 240 6.25 -5.50 -23.89
N MET A 241 6.61 -4.33 -23.36
CA MET A 241 7.07 -3.20 -24.17
C MET A 241 8.53 -3.33 -24.62
N GLY A 242 9.33 -4.15 -23.93
CA GLY A 242 10.73 -4.42 -24.27
C GLY A 242 10.94 -5.54 -25.29
N LEU A 243 9.94 -6.41 -25.49
CA LEU A 243 9.96 -7.41 -26.56
C LEU A 243 9.58 -6.72 -27.88
N PRO A 244 10.47 -6.68 -28.90
CA PRO A 244 10.04 -6.35 -30.25
C PRO A 244 8.91 -7.32 -30.62
N SER A 245 7.85 -6.78 -31.21
CA SER A 245 6.81 -7.60 -31.82
C SER A 245 7.48 -8.54 -32.82
N LEU A 246 7.61 -9.81 -32.47
CA LEU A 246 7.83 -10.87 -33.43
C LEU A 246 6.52 -11.03 -34.20
N SER A 247 6.35 -10.20 -35.22
CA SER A 247 5.40 -10.33 -36.31
C SER A 247 6.06 -9.77 -37.57
#